data_AF-J3CTL1-F1
#
_entry.id   AF-J3CTL1-F1
#
_cell.length_a   1.000
_cell.length_b   1.000
_cell.length_c   1.000
_cell.angle_alpha   90.00
_cell.angle_beta   90.00
_cell.angle_gamma   90.00
#
_symmetry.space_group_name_H-M   'P 1'
#
loop_
_entity.id
_entity.type
_entity.pdbx_description
1 polymer ?
#
loop_
_entity_poly.entity_id
_entity_poly.type
_entity_poly.pdbx_seq_one_letter_code
_entity_poly.pdbx_strand_id
1 'polypeptide(L)'
;MQDITKQNIAQSSAQAETLLGKQAEEAKAKRPQGHGRSERGLDAVAYQPEGFGRFGRMFPELARARFGDTLPQEQQVMNAIAATMIKTGDLGAPIDKAEPVDEQPKTKAGYTYFGQFIDHDITFDPASDLDRDNDPGATEDFRTARLDLDSVYGRGPADQPYLYNPNLTLKLGVDRTPAYLKGKKKLFDVLRAPLDESGEVADADQDCPRAMIGDKRNDENNIVVQIHQLWQRFHNRIMLDLARPSDAAGNERPGITGLAAFNTAQRSVRWHYQWVVLHDFVRRMVGDHTFHAVYNGGKPKLHFYKPEVARYPFMPVEFSVAAYRFGHSMVRPSYSLSAEIPHQKTNLLDRLSIFKPKFSCDDVRSLNGFRPLPEDWGIDWSFFLPDVKSELPAPTKELPFDKFVRPQPAYRIDTMLVDPLSDLPDLRNEKRPDRRSLPGLNLQRGIALGLPSGQAVARRMGITPLTDQQLWLDAGNLTDADAVKARQDVFTTYAAQLHENAPLWYYILREAELTEPVETKFGDDDKNERSQPLGGARLGAVGGRIVAEVLIGLVLADSQSYLIQFPDWRPTVKDMSDPKTKFELSDVVNYVDS
;
A
#
# COMPACT_ATOMS: atom_id res chain seq x y z
N MET A 1 -11.10 -49.44 25.32
CA MET A 1 -11.62 -48.08 25.02
C MET A 1 -10.86 -47.47 23.83
N GLN A 2 -10.69 -48.24 22.73
CA GLN A 2 -9.81 -47.89 21.60
C GLN A 2 -10.38 -48.23 20.21
N ASP A 3 -11.67 -48.60 20.10
CA ASP A 3 -12.26 -49.05 18.82
C ASP A 3 -13.39 -48.16 18.27
N ILE A 4 -13.72 -47.04 18.92
CA ILE A 4 -14.87 -46.20 18.52
C ILE A 4 -14.46 -45.05 17.57
N THR A 5 -13.16 -44.74 17.43
CA THR A 5 -12.69 -43.56 16.67
C THR A 5 -12.43 -43.80 15.18
N LYS A 6 -12.22 -45.05 14.74
CA LYS A 6 -11.93 -45.34 13.31
C LYS A 6 -13.19 -45.53 12.46
N GLN A 7 -14.27 -46.08 13.03
CA GLN A 7 -15.53 -46.27 12.31
C GLN A 7 -16.24 -44.93 12.02
N ASN A 8 -16.18 -43.97 12.94
CA ASN A 8 -16.80 -42.65 12.74
C ASN A 8 -16.11 -41.80 11.66
N ILE A 9 -14.79 -41.91 11.50
CA ILE A 9 -14.02 -41.16 10.47
C ILE A 9 -14.24 -41.76 9.08
N ALA A 10 -14.34 -43.09 8.98
CA ALA A 10 -14.67 -43.76 7.72
C ALA A 10 -16.12 -43.51 7.29
N GLN A 11 -17.06 -43.47 8.24
CA GLN A 11 -18.46 -43.16 7.97
C GLN A 11 -18.68 -41.68 7.59
N SER A 12 -17.94 -40.73 8.19
CA SER A 12 -18.03 -39.32 7.80
C SER A 12 -17.40 -39.05 6.43
N SER A 13 -16.31 -39.74 6.08
CA SER A 13 -15.66 -39.62 4.77
C SER A 13 -16.55 -40.19 3.64
N ALA A 14 -17.19 -41.34 3.88
CA ALA A 14 -18.14 -41.93 2.93
C ALA A 14 -19.42 -41.08 2.77
N GLN A 15 -19.90 -40.44 3.84
CA GLN A 15 -21.01 -39.49 3.76
C GLN A 15 -20.63 -38.22 3.01
N ALA A 16 -19.41 -37.70 3.18
CA ALA A 16 -18.90 -36.54 2.46
C ALA A 16 -18.74 -36.82 0.96
N GLU A 17 -18.20 -37.97 0.56
CA GLU A 17 -18.11 -38.37 -0.86
C GLU A 17 -19.49 -38.58 -1.50
N THR A 18 -20.45 -39.11 -0.75
CA THR A 18 -21.84 -39.28 -1.24
C THR A 18 -22.56 -37.93 -1.40
N LEU A 19 -22.29 -36.95 -0.52
CA LEU A 19 -22.81 -35.59 -0.64
C LEU A 19 -22.18 -34.83 -1.82
N LEU A 20 -20.87 -34.96 -2.01
CA LEU A 20 -20.14 -34.36 -3.13
C LEU A 20 -20.60 -34.95 -4.48
N GLY A 21 -20.87 -36.25 -4.54
CA GLY A 21 -21.44 -36.91 -5.72
C GLY A 21 -22.86 -36.44 -6.05
N LYS A 22 -23.72 -36.26 -5.03
CA LYS A 22 -25.09 -35.75 -5.21
C LYS A 22 -25.12 -34.28 -5.64
N GLN A 23 -24.25 -33.44 -5.08
CA GLN A 23 -24.11 -32.03 -5.49
C GLN A 23 -23.60 -31.89 -6.93
N ALA A 24 -22.73 -32.79 -7.40
CA ALA A 24 -22.25 -32.83 -8.78
C ALA A 24 -23.32 -33.30 -9.79
N GLU A 25 -24.27 -34.14 -9.38
CA GLU A 25 -25.43 -34.57 -10.18
C GLU A 25 -26.56 -33.52 -10.19
N GLU A 26 -26.83 -32.86 -9.07
CA GLU A 26 -27.81 -31.76 -8.99
C GLU A 26 -27.37 -30.54 -9.80
N ALA A 27 -26.06 -30.26 -9.88
CA ALA A 27 -25.50 -29.24 -10.77
C ALA A 27 -25.69 -29.56 -12.27
N LYS A 28 -25.96 -30.82 -12.63
CA LYS A 28 -26.22 -31.25 -14.02
C LYS A 28 -27.70 -31.27 -14.39
N ALA A 29 -28.62 -31.23 -13.43
CA ALA A 29 -30.05 -31.45 -13.68
C ALA A 29 -30.95 -30.36 -13.08
N LYS A 30 -31.11 -29.24 -13.81
CA LYS A 30 -32.39 -28.50 -14.03
C LYS A 30 -32.12 -27.08 -14.56
N ARG A 31 -32.49 -26.85 -15.83
CA ARG A 31 -32.86 -25.51 -16.32
C ARG A 31 -34.38 -25.40 -16.29
N PRO A 32 -34.98 -24.53 -15.46
CA PRO A 32 -36.31 -24.00 -15.73
C PRO A 32 -36.16 -22.73 -16.57
N GLN A 33 -36.73 -22.73 -17.78
CA GLN A 33 -37.10 -21.50 -18.46
C GLN A 33 -38.22 -20.84 -17.64
N GLY A 34 -37.94 -19.67 -17.07
CA GLY A 34 -38.92 -18.87 -16.34
C GLY A 34 -38.54 -17.40 -16.42
N HIS A 35 -39.40 -16.60 -17.04
CA HIS A 35 -39.25 -15.15 -17.13
C HIS A 35 -39.45 -14.50 -15.75
N GLY A 36 -38.35 -14.23 -15.06
CA GLY A 36 -38.30 -13.46 -13.81
C GLY A 36 -36.96 -12.74 -13.75
N ARG A 37 -36.99 -11.41 -13.59
CA ARG A 37 -35.84 -10.51 -13.65
C ARG A 37 -34.82 -10.87 -12.56
N SER A 38 -33.65 -11.37 -12.94
CA SER A 38 -32.49 -11.46 -12.05
C SER A 38 -31.76 -10.11 -12.00
N GLU A 39 -31.26 -9.75 -10.82
CA GLU A 39 -30.39 -8.59 -10.59
C GLU A 39 -29.07 -8.80 -11.34
N ARG A 40 -28.96 -8.18 -12.53
CA ARG A 40 -27.74 -8.17 -13.33
C ARG A 40 -26.72 -7.25 -12.68
N GLY A 41 -25.77 -7.84 -11.98
CA GLY A 41 -24.63 -7.14 -11.38
C GLY A 41 -23.58 -8.08 -10.77
N LEU A 42 -23.99 -9.29 -10.34
CA LEU A 42 -23.09 -10.26 -9.70
C LEU A 42 -22.44 -11.26 -10.66
N ASP A 43 -22.97 -11.42 -11.89
CA ASP A 43 -22.42 -12.34 -12.90
C ASP A 43 -21.29 -11.73 -13.76
N ALA A 44 -21.10 -10.41 -13.70
CA ALA A 44 -20.19 -9.70 -14.62
C ALA A 44 -18.69 -9.94 -14.35
N VAL A 45 -18.33 -10.42 -13.15
CA VAL A 45 -16.94 -10.74 -12.75
C VAL A 45 -16.72 -12.26 -12.62
N ALA A 46 -17.80 -13.04 -12.49
CA ALA A 46 -17.75 -14.49 -12.35
C ALA A 46 -17.64 -15.24 -13.69
N TYR A 47 -17.98 -14.58 -14.80
CA TYR A 47 -17.89 -15.19 -16.12
C TYR A 47 -17.56 -14.15 -17.20
N GLN A 48 -16.28 -14.01 -17.54
CA GLN A 48 -15.84 -13.27 -18.73
C GLN A 48 -14.97 -14.20 -19.58
N PRO A 49 -15.57 -15.00 -20.50
CA PRO A 49 -14.81 -15.91 -21.34
C PRO A 49 -14.00 -15.20 -22.43
N GLU A 50 -14.36 -13.98 -22.85
CA GLU A 50 -13.70 -13.31 -23.97
C GLU A 50 -13.78 -11.77 -23.81
N GLY A 51 -12.64 -11.10 -23.59
CA GLY A 51 -12.54 -9.62 -23.59
C GLY A 51 -12.02 -9.01 -22.28
N PHE A 52 -10.70 -9.04 -22.07
CA PHE A 52 -10.02 -8.52 -20.88
C PHE A 52 -10.37 -7.06 -20.53
N GLY A 53 -10.91 -6.84 -19.32
CA GLY A 53 -10.77 -5.58 -18.59
C GLY A 53 -9.35 -5.40 -18.03
N ARG A 54 -9.03 -4.24 -17.43
CA ARG A 54 -7.70 -3.99 -16.82
C ARG A 54 -7.45 -4.77 -15.53
N PHE A 55 -8.47 -5.42 -14.97
CA PHE A 55 -8.34 -6.39 -13.87
C PHE A 55 -8.46 -7.82 -14.38
N GLY A 56 -7.74 -8.74 -13.75
CA GLY A 56 -7.78 -10.17 -14.07
C GLY A 56 -7.49 -11.04 -12.85
N ARG A 57 -7.40 -12.36 -13.04
CA ARG A 57 -7.02 -13.29 -11.97
C ARG A 57 -5.63 -13.84 -12.19
N MET A 58 -4.85 -13.91 -11.12
CA MET A 58 -3.55 -14.59 -11.10
C MET A 58 -3.73 -16.11 -11.07
N PHE A 59 -4.81 -16.60 -10.44
CA PHE A 59 -5.15 -18.02 -10.34
C PHE A 59 -6.57 -18.30 -10.85
N PRO A 60 -6.83 -18.13 -12.16
CA PRO A 60 -8.18 -18.28 -12.73
C PRO A 60 -8.79 -19.68 -12.52
N GLU A 61 -7.97 -20.70 -12.31
CA GLU A 61 -8.38 -22.07 -12.03
C GLU A 61 -8.85 -22.31 -10.59
N LEU A 62 -8.55 -21.40 -9.66
CA LEU A 62 -8.96 -21.55 -8.26
C LEU A 62 -10.38 -21.06 -8.08
N ALA A 63 -11.20 -21.88 -7.43
CA ALA A 63 -12.51 -21.45 -6.98
C ALA A 63 -12.40 -20.35 -5.92
N ARG A 64 -13.37 -19.43 -5.90
CA ARG A 64 -13.51 -18.47 -4.81
C ARG A 64 -13.71 -19.19 -3.47
N ALA A 65 -13.17 -18.63 -2.40
CA ALA A 65 -13.53 -19.04 -1.05
C ALA A 65 -15.02 -18.74 -0.80
N ARG A 66 -15.67 -19.64 -0.07
CA ARG A 66 -17.04 -19.46 0.43
C ARG A 66 -17.03 -19.54 1.94
N PHE A 67 -17.69 -18.60 2.60
CA PHE A 67 -17.72 -18.48 4.07
C PHE A 67 -19.13 -18.65 4.64
N GLY A 68 -20.05 -19.14 3.81
CA GLY A 68 -21.46 -19.32 4.12
C GLY A 68 -22.24 -19.65 2.87
N ASP A 69 -23.54 -19.94 3.03
CA ASP A 69 -24.44 -20.24 1.93
C ASP A 69 -24.99 -18.96 1.28
N THR A 70 -24.94 -17.84 2.01
CA THR A 70 -25.46 -16.55 1.60
C THR A 70 -24.46 -15.43 1.86
N LEU A 71 -24.51 -14.37 1.05
CA LEU A 71 -23.63 -13.21 1.19
C LEU A 71 -23.70 -12.56 2.60
N PRO A 72 -24.87 -12.39 3.25
CA PRO A 72 -24.94 -11.88 4.61
C PRO A 72 -24.19 -12.74 5.64
N GLN A 73 -24.21 -14.07 5.50
CA GLN A 73 -23.44 -14.96 6.36
C GLN A 73 -21.94 -14.77 6.15
N GLU A 74 -21.48 -14.68 4.90
CA GLU A 74 -20.08 -14.41 4.60
C GLU A 74 -19.62 -13.07 5.19
N GLN A 75 -20.42 -12.02 5.03
CA GLN A 75 -20.17 -10.69 5.60
C GLN A 75 -20.08 -10.73 7.13
N GLN A 76 -20.92 -11.52 7.79
CA GLN A 76 -20.86 -11.69 9.24
C GLN A 76 -19.54 -12.32 9.69
N VAL A 77 -19.05 -13.36 8.99
CA VAL A 77 -17.74 -13.97 9.27
C VAL A 77 -16.62 -12.95 9.05
N MET A 78 -16.66 -12.20 7.94
CA MET A 78 -15.64 -11.18 7.63
C MET A 78 -15.60 -10.07 8.70
N ASN A 79 -16.77 -9.60 9.14
CA ASN A 79 -16.86 -8.58 10.20
C ASN A 79 -16.33 -9.09 11.53
N ALA A 80 -16.56 -10.37 11.86
CA ALA A 80 -16.01 -10.98 13.07
C ALA A 80 -14.48 -11.06 13.03
N ILE A 81 -13.89 -11.44 11.88
CA ILE A 81 -12.44 -11.42 11.68
C ILE A 81 -11.93 -9.98 11.80
N ALA A 82 -12.53 -9.02 11.09
CA ALA A 82 -12.12 -7.62 11.09
C ALA A 82 -12.06 -7.01 12.50
N ALA A 83 -13.02 -7.35 13.37
CA ALA A 83 -13.07 -6.88 14.76
C ALA A 83 -11.85 -7.32 15.59
N THR A 84 -11.20 -8.44 15.24
CA THR A 84 -10.00 -8.94 15.91
C THR A 84 -8.69 -8.37 15.36
N MET A 85 -8.77 -7.59 14.27
CA MET A 85 -7.58 -7.04 13.58
C MET A 85 -7.23 -5.62 14.03
N ILE A 86 -7.90 -5.06 15.03
CA ILE A 86 -7.62 -3.69 15.51
C ILE A 86 -6.87 -3.74 16.84
N LYS A 87 -5.73 -3.06 16.89
CA LYS A 87 -4.98 -2.80 18.12
C LYS A 87 -5.53 -1.56 18.80
N THR A 88 -6.48 -1.75 19.71
CA THR A 88 -7.15 -0.66 20.43
C THR A 88 -6.22 -0.02 21.45
N GLY A 89 -6.26 1.32 21.56
CA GLY A 89 -5.53 2.05 22.60
C GLY A 89 -4.05 2.27 22.32
N ASP A 90 -3.55 1.89 21.14
CA ASP A 90 -2.18 2.23 20.72
C ASP A 90 -2.10 3.67 20.22
N LEU A 91 -1.47 4.54 21.00
CA LEU A 91 -1.23 5.94 20.65
C LEU A 91 0.16 6.16 20.02
N GLY A 92 1.01 5.12 19.98
CA GLY A 92 2.44 5.22 19.72
C GLY A 92 3.20 5.86 20.89
N ALA A 93 4.53 5.77 20.88
CA ALA A 93 5.36 6.47 21.86
C ALA A 93 5.67 7.92 21.41
N PRO A 94 6.05 8.81 22.34
CA PRO A 94 6.64 10.10 22.02
C PRO A 94 7.88 9.96 21.12
N ILE A 95 8.20 11.00 20.32
CA ILE A 95 9.30 10.90 19.34
C ILE A 95 10.69 10.69 19.95
N ASP A 96 10.89 11.07 21.21
CA ASP A 96 12.16 10.90 21.94
C ASP A 96 12.27 9.55 22.66
N LYS A 97 11.28 8.67 22.52
CA LYS A 97 11.29 7.33 23.09
C LYS A 97 11.35 6.27 22.00
N ALA A 98 12.04 5.17 22.30
CA ALA A 98 11.87 3.95 21.55
C ALA A 98 10.44 3.45 21.71
N GLU A 99 9.92 2.85 20.67
CA GLU A 99 8.53 2.43 20.59
C GLU A 99 8.36 0.99 21.08
N PRO A 100 7.13 0.62 21.47
CA PRO A 100 6.84 -0.72 21.97
C PRO A 100 6.77 -1.82 20.88
N VAL A 101 6.41 -3.02 21.35
CA VAL A 101 6.50 -4.41 20.82
C VAL A 101 6.29 -4.67 19.31
N ASP A 102 5.64 -3.79 18.55
CA ASP A 102 5.15 -4.04 17.19
C ASP A 102 5.92 -3.32 16.07
N GLU A 103 7.04 -2.68 16.39
CA GLU A 103 7.84 -2.00 15.38
C GLU A 103 8.82 -2.89 14.63
N GLN A 104 9.02 -2.56 13.35
CA GLN A 104 10.03 -3.16 12.51
C GLN A 104 11.25 -2.23 12.38
N PRO A 105 12.37 -2.50 13.09
CA PRO A 105 13.52 -1.59 13.07
C PRO A 105 14.19 -1.46 11.69
N LYS A 106 14.04 -2.48 10.83
CA LYS A 106 14.69 -2.55 9.51
C LYS A 106 13.97 -1.74 8.42
N THR A 107 12.64 -1.71 8.42
CA THR A 107 11.85 -0.94 7.44
C THR A 107 11.45 0.38 8.05
N LYS A 108 11.66 1.48 7.32
CA LYS A 108 11.31 2.82 7.78
C LYS A 108 9.94 3.23 7.27
N ALA A 109 9.25 4.10 8.02
CA ALA A 109 7.90 4.56 7.74
C ALA A 109 7.71 5.12 6.32
N GLY A 110 8.76 5.69 5.73
CA GLY A 110 8.72 6.21 4.36
C GLY A 110 8.32 5.13 3.33
N TYR A 111 8.67 3.87 3.57
CA TYR A 111 8.30 2.76 2.67
C TYR A 111 6.82 2.36 2.77
N THR A 112 6.14 2.60 3.91
CA THR A 112 4.69 2.42 4.03
C THR A 112 3.97 3.30 3.01
N TYR A 113 4.31 4.58 2.98
CA TYR A 113 3.66 5.57 2.12
C TYR A 113 4.17 5.54 0.68
N PHE A 114 5.43 5.12 0.46
CA PHE A 114 5.91 4.83 -0.89
C PHE A 114 5.15 3.65 -1.50
N GLY A 115 4.86 2.61 -0.71
CA GLY A 115 3.98 1.51 -1.12
C GLY A 115 2.58 1.98 -1.52
N GLN A 116 1.98 2.89 -0.73
CA GLN A 116 0.69 3.50 -1.06
C GLN A 116 0.75 4.35 -2.35
N PHE A 117 1.81 5.15 -2.54
CA PHE A 117 2.02 5.90 -3.77
C PHE A 117 2.13 4.97 -5.00
N ILE A 118 2.84 3.85 -4.87
CA ILE A 118 2.92 2.82 -5.91
C ILE A 118 1.53 2.24 -6.22
N ASP A 119 0.71 1.94 -5.20
CA ASP A 119 -0.67 1.45 -5.39
C ASP A 119 -1.49 2.42 -6.23
N HIS A 120 -1.35 3.73 -5.98
CA HIS A 120 -2.05 4.77 -6.73
C HIS A 120 -1.57 4.91 -8.18
N ASP A 121 -0.32 4.55 -8.47
CA ASP A 121 0.23 4.57 -9.82
C ASP A 121 -0.25 3.39 -10.66
N ILE A 122 -0.27 2.18 -10.07
CA ILE A 122 -0.54 0.95 -10.83
C ILE A 122 -2.02 0.53 -10.81
N THR A 123 -2.79 0.98 -9.82
CA THR A 123 -4.21 0.65 -9.69
C THR A 123 -5.05 1.91 -9.82
N PHE A 124 -6.17 1.86 -10.53
CA PHE A 124 -7.28 2.79 -10.33
C PHE A 124 -8.56 1.98 -10.40
N ASP A 125 -9.16 1.75 -9.23
CA ASP A 125 -10.47 1.13 -9.11
C ASP A 125 -11.51 2.22 -8.80
N PRO A 126 -12.20 2.79 -9.80
CA PRO A 126 -13.31 3.70 -9.58
C PRO A 126 -14.54 3.01 -8.95
N ALA A 127 -14.54 1.67 -8.82
CA ALA A 127 -15.57 0.88 -8.16
C ALA A 127 -15.31 0.69 -6.66
N SER A 128 -14.42 1.49 -6.04
CA SER A 128 -14.19 1.48 -4.59
C SER A 128 -15.43 1.79 -3.74
N ASP A 129 -16.55 2.17 -4.36
CA ASP A 129 -17.87 2.18 -3.75
C ASP A 129 -18.51 0.79 -3.83
N LEU A 130 -18.61 0.11 -2.69
CA LEU A 130 -19.41 -1.12 -2.54
C LEU A 130 -20.89 -0.94 -2.96
N ASP A 131 -21.35 0.31 -3.11
CA ASP A 131 -22.71 0.70 -3.53
C ASP A 131 -22.80 1.34 -4.92
N ARG A 132 -21.72 1.44 -5.71
CA ARG A 132 -21.90 1.91 -7.09
C ARG A 132 -22.59 0.83 -7.89
N ASP A 133 -23.91 0.98 -8.02
CA ASP A 133 -24.63 0.55 -9.21
C ASP A 133 -23.74 0.89 -10.41
N ASN A 134 -23.36 -0.16 -11.15
CA ASN A 134 -22.51 -0.12 -12.32
C ASN A 134 -22.95 1.01 -13.26
N ASP A 135 -22.33 2.19 -13.12
CA ASP A 135 -22.49 3.31 -14.03
C ASP A 135 -21.85 2.90 -15.38
N PRO A 136 -22.65 2.69 -16.43
CA PRO A 136 -22.15 2.20 -17.70
C PRO A 136 -21.16 3.17 -18.37
N GLY A 137 -21.18 4.46 -17.98
CA GLY A 137 -20.28 5.50 -18.48
C GLY A 137 -18.96 5.62 -17.70
N ALA A 138 -18.81 4.97 -16.54
CA ALA A 138 -17.59 4.98 -15.75
C ALA A 138 -16.48 4.05 -16.30
N THR A 139 -16.70 3.46 -17.47
CA THR A 139 -15.85 2.43 -18.07
C THR A 139 -14.67 2.95 -18.90
N GLU A 140 -14.52 4.28 -19.05
CA GLU A 140 -13.49 4.85 -19.95
C GLU A 140 -12.24 5.41 -19.26
N ASP A 141 -12.27 5.74 -17.96
CA ASP A 141 -11.13 6.38 -17.27
C ASP A 141 -10.47 5.44 -16.24
N PHE A 142 -9.90 4.33 -16.73
CA PHE A 142 -9.06 3.46 -15.92
C PHE A 142 -7.57 3.83 -16.13
N ARG A 143 -6.77 3.93 -15.06
CA ARG A 143 -5.30 4.09 -15.13
C ARG A 143 -4.61 2.87 -15.69
N THR A 144 -3.41 3.07 -16.24
CA THR A 144 -2.65 1.95 -16.83
C THR A 144 -2.06 1.10 -15.72
N ALA A 145 -2.08 -0.23 -15.88
CA ALA A 145 -1.34 -1.13 -15.00
C ALA A 145 0.15 -1.03 -15.36
N ARG A 146 0.77 0.11 -15.04
CA ARG A 146 2.18 0.43 -15.34
C ARG A 146 2.75 1.31 -14.24
N LEU A 147 4.07 1.22 -14.07
CA LEU A 147 4.86 2.07 -13.19
C LEU A 147 5.43 3.23 -14.01
N ASP A 148 4.55 4.09 -14.51
CA ASP A 148 4.89 5.17 -15.45
C ASP A 148 4.58 6.57 -14.91
N LEU A 149 4.25 6.70 -13.61
CA LEU A 149 4.00 7.98 -12.97
C LEU A 149 2.89 8.77 -13.68
N ASP A 150 1.93 8.11 -14.33
CA ASP A 150 0.73 8.78 -14.84
C ASP A 150 -0.01 9.51 -13.71
N SER A 151 0.18 9.09 -12.45
CA SER A 151 -0.36 9.75 -11.26
C SER A 151 0.26 11.13 -11.02
N VAL A 152 1.46 11.40 -11.55
CA VAL A 152 2.21 12.67 -11.48
C VAL A 152 2.07 13.47 -12.77
N TYR A 153 2.27 12.81 -13.91
CA TYR A 153 2.24 13.47 -15.23
C TYR A 153 0.82 13.69 -15.76
N GLY A 154 -0.19 13.03 -15.17
CA GLY A 154 -1.52 13.01 -15.75
C GLY A 154 -1.49 12.50 -17.18
N ARG A 155 -2.31 13.08 -18.06
CA ARG A 155 -2.33 12.78 -19.51
C ARG A 155 -1.32 13.61 -20.32
N GLY A 156 -0.39 14.28 -19.64
CA GLY A 156 0.70 15.06 -20.24
C GLY A 156 0.34 16.53 -20.53
N PRO A 157 1.33 17.36 -20.92
CA PRO A 157 1.16 18.81 -21.04
C PRO A 157 0.27 19.26 -22.19
N ALA A 158 0.03 18.41 -23.20
CA ALA A 158 -0.86 18.73 -24.31
C ALA A 158 -2.35 18.63 -23.92
N ASP A 159 -2.70 17.65 -23.09
CA ASP A 159 -4.10 17.40 -22.67
C ASP A 159 -4.43 18.07 -21.33
N GLN A 160 -3.45 18.14 -20.42
CA GLN A 160 -3.60 18.76 -19.10
C GLN A 160 -2.56 19.86 -18.88
N PRO A 161 -2.54 20.92 -19.72
CA PRO A 161 -1.54 21.99 -19.65
C PRO A 161 -1.54 22.73 -18.31
N TYR A 162 -2.66 22.71 -17.59
CA TYR A 162 -2.79 23.36 -16.28
C TYR A 162 -1.88 22.76 -15.20
N LEU A 163 -1.39 21.53 -15.36
CA LEU A 163 -0.41 20.88 -14.46
C LEU A 163 1.04 21.33 -14.70
N TYR A 164 1.31 22.08 -15.78
CA TYR A 164 2.65 22.40 -16.26
C TYR A 164 2.89 23.91 -16.38
N ASN A 165 4.12 24.33 -16.14
CA ASN A 165 4.60 25.68 -16.43
C ASN A 165 4.83 25.85 -17.95
N PRO A 166 4.94 27.09 -18.47
CA PRO A 166 5.25 27.33 -19.89
C PRO A 166 6.55 26.66 -20.38
N ASN A 167 7.51 26.42 -19.49
CA ASN A 167 8.76 25.70 -19.79
C ASN A 167 8.65 24.16 -19.65
N LEU A 168 7.42 23.63 -19.50
CA LEU A 168 7.08 22.21 -19.32
C LEU A 168 7.54 21.56 -18.02
N THR A 169 8.06 22.32 -17.05
CA THR A 169 8.23 21.79 -15.68
C THR A 169 6.87 21.60 -15.02
N LEU A 170 6.76 20.65 -14.09
CA LEU A 170 5.55 20.41 -13.30
C LEU A 170 5.33 21.58 -12.33
N LYS A 171 4.08 22.04 -12.20
CA LYS A 171 3.74 23.11 -11.25
C LYS A 171 3.84 22.60 -9.82
N LEU A 172 4.48 23.42 -8.98
CA LEU A 172 4.53 23.23 -7.53
C LEU A 172 3.58 24.23 -6.87
N GLY A 173 3.08 23.90 -5.68
CA GLY A 173 2.22 24.76 -4.88
C GLY A 173 3.00 25.75 -4.03
N VAL A 174 2.37 26.15 -2.92
CA VAL A 174 2.91 27.12 -1.96
C VAL A 174 4.10 26.52 -1.20
N ASP A 175 5.11 27.34 -0.89
CA ASP A 175 6.23 26.96 -0.03
C ASP A 175 5.74 26.63 1.38
N ARG A 176 6.05 25.43 1.85
CA ARG A 176 5.72 24.90 3.17
C ARG A 176 6.96 24.48 3.94
N THR A 177 8.14 24.97 3.56
CA THR A 177 9.41 24.62 4.19
C THR A 177 9.39 24.97 5.68
N PRO A 178 9.68 24.01 6.58
CA PRO A 178 9.83 24.27 8.01
C PRO A 178 10.83 25.39 8.28
N ALA A 179 10.63 26.16 9.36
CA ALA A 179 11.40 27.36 9.60
C ALA A 179 12.91 27.08 9.71
N TYR A 180 13.31 25.99 10.38
CA TYR A 180 14.72 25.57 10.49
C TYR A 180 15.39 25.12 9.17
N LEU A 181 14.60 24.87 8.12
CA LEU A 181 15.06 24.45 6.79
C LEU A 181 15.01 25.59 5.75
N LYS A 182 14.38 26.73 6.07
CA LYS A 182 14.33 27.89 5.16
C LYS A 182 15.74 28.32 4.77
N GLY A 183 15.96 28.48 3.46
CA GLY A 183 17.27 28.81 2.88
C GLY A 183 18.21 27.62 2.66
N LYS A 184 17.89 26.43 3.20
CA LYS A 184 18.65 25.19 2.96
C LYS A 184 17.90 24.23 2.02
N LYS A 185 16.58 24.16 2.16
CA LYS A 185 15.69 23.32 1.36
C LYS A 185 14.52 24.14 0.81
N LYS A 186 13.82 23.57 -0.17
CA LYS A 186 12.56 24.11 -0.71
C LYS A 186 11.52 23.00 -0.78
N LEU A 187 10.60 23.01 0.17
CA LEU A 187 9.50 22.05 0.28
C LEU A 187 8.21 22.80 -0.03
N PHE A 188 7.34 22.18 -0.82
CA PHE A 188 6.13 22.81 -1.33
C PHE A 188 4.94 21.88 -1.09
N ASP A 189 3.75 22.46 -0.97
CA ASP A 189 2.52 21.76 -1.27
C ASP A 189 2.40 21.49 -2.78
N VAL A 190 1.40 20.72 -3.17
CA VAL A 190 0.97 20.59 -4.57
C VAL A 190 0.16 21.80 -5.00
N LEU A 191 -0.02 21.99 -6.32
CA LEU A 191 -0.96 22.99 -6.83
C LEU A 191 -2.38 22.65 -6.34
N ARG A 192 -3.14 23.66 -5.92
CA ARG A 192 -4.52 23.51 -5.44
C ARG A 192 -5.46 24.42 -6.21
N ALA A 193 -6.70 23.96 -6.36
CA ALA A 193 -7.78 24.80 -6.87
C ALA A 193 -7.98 25.99 -5.91
N PRO A 194 -8.19 27.21 -6.44
CA PRO A 194 -8.50 28.36 -5.60
C PRO A 194 -9.84 28.17 -4.88
N LEU A 195 -10.01 28.87 -3.76
CA LEU A 195 -11.31 29.02 -3.13
C LEU A 195 -12.25 29.84 -4.03
N ASP A 196 -13.56 29.72 -3.79
CA ASP A 196 -14.53 30.58 -4.46
C ASP A 196 -14.51 31.97 -3.81
N GLU A 197 -13.92 32.94 -4.50
CA GLU A 197 -13.84 34.34 -4.07
C GLU A 197 -15.03 35.18 -4.56
N SER A 198 -15.99 34.58 -5.28
CA SER A 198 -17.15 35.30 -5.83
C SER A 198 -18.17 35.73 -4.76
N GLY A 199 -18.17 35.06 -3.60
CA GLY A 199 -19.17 35.23 -2.54
C GLY A 199 -20.49 34.51 -2.81
N GLU A 200 -20.60 33.71 -3.87
CA GLU A 200 -21.79 32.89 -4.17
C GLU A 200 -21.91 31.69 -3.22
N VAL A 201 -20.79 31.15 -2.75
CA VAL A 201 -20.74 30.12 -1.70
C VAL A 201 -20.26 30.72 -0.39
N ALA A 202 -21.06 30.60 0.67
CA ALA A 202 -20.67 31.07 2.00
C ALA A 202 -19.41 30.33 2.50
N ASP A 203 -18.50 31.01 3.20
CA ASP A 203 -17.25 30.44 3.69
C ASP A 203 -17.45 29.13 4.50
N ALA A 204 -18.55 29.05 5.26
CA ALA A 204 -18.88 27.86 6.06
C ALA A 204 -19.29 26.64 5.20
N ASP A 205 -19.68 26.87 3.96
CA ASP A 205 -20.12 25.86 2.99
C ASP A 205 -19.05 25.57 1.92
N GLN A 206 -17.90 26.26 1.96
CA GLN A 206 -16.78 26.01 1.04
C GLN A 206 -15.98 24.77 1.45
N ASP A 207 -15.79 23.84 0.52
CA ASP A 207 -14.89 22.70 0.68
C ASP A 207 -13.42 23.14 0.76
N CYS A 208 -12.57 22.32 1.40
CA CYS A 208 -11.13 22.58 1.41
C CYS A 208 -10.55 22.64 -0.01
N PRO A 209 -9.57 23.53 -0.28
CA PRO A 209 -8.89 23.59 -1.57
C PRO A 209 -8.31 22.24 -2.00
N ARG A 210 -8.84 21.72 -3.11
CA ARG A 210 -8.51 20.38 -3.63
C ARG A 210 -7.19 20.41 -4.40
N ALA A 211 -6.38 19.37 -4.25
CA ALA A 211 -5.19 19.19 -5.05
C ALA A 211 -5.51 19.05 -6.55
N MET A 212 -4.79 19.82 -7.38
CA MET A 212 -4.77 19.72 -8.83
C MET A 212 -3.59 18.84 -9.26
N ILE A 213 -3.79 17.53 -9.18
CA ILE A 213 -2.78 16.51 -9.43
C ILE A 213 -3.34 15.41 -10.33
N GLY A 214 -2.45 14.62 -10.95
CA GLY A 214 -2.84 13.54 -11.85
C GLY A 214 -3.79 12.53 -11.18
N ASP A 215 -3.46 12.03 -9.98
CA ASP A 215 -4.34 11.19 -9.17
C ASP A 215 -4.74 11.87 -7.85
N LYS A 216 -6.03 12.13 -7.67
CA LYS A 216 -6.54 12.76 -6.43
C LYS A 216 -6.29 11.95 -5.16
N ARG A 217 -6.10 10.62 -5.24
CA ARG A 217 -5.82 9.77 -4.07
C ARG A 217 -4.46 10.07 -3.46
N ASN A 218 -3.53 10.64 -4.23
CA ASN A 218 -2.26 11.09 -3.67
C ASN A 218 -2.42 12.23 -2.66
N ASP A 219 -3.58 12.91 -2.60
CA ASP A 219 -3.90 13.91 -1.57
C ASP A 219 -4.61 13.29 -0.35
N GLU A 220 -4.69 11.96 -0.18
CA GLU A 220 -5.45 11.33 0.92
C GLU A 220 -4.89 11.63 2.32
N ASN A 221 -3.57 11.71 2.43
CA ASN A 221 -2.88 12.08 3.65
C ASN A 221 -1.66 12.96 3.35
N ASN A 222 -1.23 13.72 4.36
CA ASN A 222 -0.16 14.70 4.21
C ASN A 222 1.20 14.07 3.89
N ILE A 223 1.40 12.76 4.02
CA ILE A 223 2.67 12.10 3.71
C ILE A 223 2.71 11.70 2.23
N VAL A 224 1.66 11.06 1.70
CA VAL A 224 1.59 10.63 0.29
C VAL A 224 1.64 11.82 -0.67
N VAL A 225 0.96 12.93 -0.35
CA VAL A 225 0.97 14.12 -1.21
C VAL A 225 2.37 14.71 -1.35
N GLN A 226 3.20 14.53 -0.31
CA GLN A 226 4.58 14.97 -0.32
C GLN A 226 5.52 13.99 -1.05
N ILE A 227 5.18 12.69 -1.14
CA ILE A 227 5.84 11.75 -2.07
C ILE A 227 5.52 12.13 -3.52
N HIS A 228 4.25 12.43 -3.81
CA HIS A 228 3.86 12.93 -5.13
C HIS A 228 4.67 14.18 -5.50
N GLN A 229 4.76 15.13 -4.58
CA GLN A 229 5.53 16.35 -4.78
C GLN A 229 7.04 16.10 -4.93
N LEU A 230 7.60 15.10 -4.23
CA LEU A 230 9.00 14.69 -4.40
C LEU A 230 9.28 14.29 -5.86
N TRP A 231 8.39 13.53 -6.50
CA TRP A 231 8.54 13.14 -7.90
C TRP A 231 8.36 14.32 -8.87
N GLN A 232 7.50 15.30 -8.55
CA GLN A 232 7.40 16.56 -9.31
C GLN A 232 8.73 17.34 -9.24
N ARG A 233 9.30 17.48 -8.04
CA ARG A 233 10.60 18.14 -7.85
C ARG A 233 11.74 17.38 -8.50
N PHE A 234 11.74 16.05 -8.45
CA PHE A 234 12.74 15.22 -9.12
C PHE A 234 12.73 15.43 -10.63
N HIS A 235 11.55 15.44 -11.25
CA HIS A 235 11.41 15.80 -12.67
C HIS A 235 11.94 17.21 -12.94
N ASN A 236 11.53 18.20 -12.16
CA ASN A 236 11.94 19.59 -12.36
C ASN A 236 13.45 19.78 -12.18
N ARG A 237 14.08 19.02 -11.27
CA ARG A 237 15.53 19.04 -11.09
C ARG A 237 16.26 18.41 -12.26
N ILE A 238 15.78 17.26 -12.77
CA ILE A 238 16.34 16.66 -13.99
C ILE A 238 16.21 17.60 -15.18
N MET A 239 15.06 18.28 -15.34
CA MET A 239 14.86 19.30 -16.38
C MET A 239 15.89 20.44 -16.28
N LEU A 240 16.15 20.93 -15.07
CA LEU A 240 17.15 21.97 -14.82
C LEU A 240 18.57 21.49 -15.18
N ASP A 241 18.90 20.26 -14.81
CA ASP A 241 20.20 19.65 -15.12
C ASP A 241 20.38 19.39 -16.62
N LEU A 242 19.31 19.04 -17.34
CA LEU A 242 19.31 18.87 -18.79
C LEU A 242 19.49 20.19 -19.54
N ALA A 243 18.97 21.30 -19.00
CA ALA A 243 19.12 22.64 -19.57
C ALA A 243 20.58 23.13 -19.54
N ARG A 244 21.42 22.57 -18.67
CA ARG A 244 22.86 22.86 -18.62
C ARG A 244 23.62 21.98 -19.61
N PRO A 245 24.60 22.53 -20.35
CA PRO A 245 25.59 21.72 -21.06
C PRO A 245 26.35 20.82 -20.09
N SER A 246 26.80 19.66 -20.57
CA SER A 246 27.72 18.79 -19.83
C SER A 246 28.97 18.56 -20.66
N ASP A 247 30.12 18.68 -20.02
CA ASP A 247 31.47 18.41 -20.52
C ASP A 247 32.11 17.19 -19.83
N ALA A 248 31.33 16.47 -19.02
CA ALA A 248 31.78 15.27 -18.34
C ALA A 248 32.09 14.18 -19.37
N ALA A 249 33.25 13.55 -19.22
CA ALA A 249 33.72 12.50 -20.12
C ALA A 249 32.68 11.38 -20.26
N GLY A 250 32.19 11.13 -21.47
CA GLY A 250 31.16 10.13 -21.75
C GLY A 250 29.70 10.61 -21.59
N ASN A 251 29.49 11.90 -21.29
CA ASN A 251 28.18 12.55 -21.26
C ASN A 251 28.23 13.95 -21.87
N GLU A 252 29.16 14.19 -22.80
CA GLU A 252 29.32 15.48 -23.46
C GLU A 252 28.08 15.80 -24.30
N ARG A 253 27.36 16.86 -23.94
CA ARG A 253 26.13 17.25 -24.61
C ARG A 253 25.84 18.74 -24.46
N PRO A 254 25.18 19.37 -25.45
CA PRO A 254 24.61 20.70 -25.26
C PRO A 254 23.46 20.65 -24.23
N GLY A 255 23.15 21.81 -23.65
CA GLY A 255 21.92 21.98 -22.87
C GLY A 255 20.69 21.84 -23.77
N ILE A 256 19.66 21.15 -23.28
CA ILE A 256 18.39 20.97 -23.99
C ILE A 256 17.23 21.56 -23.18
N THR A 257 16.24 22.14 -23.85
CA THR A 257 15.06 22.74 -23.22
C THR A 257 13.77 22.33 -23.95
N GLY A 258 12.61 22.78 -23.46
CA GLY A 258 11.31 22.52 -24.07
C GLY A 258 10.96 21.04 -24.14
N LEU A 259 10.30 20.61 -25.22
CA LEU A 259 9.76 19.25 -25.36
C LEU A 259 10.85 18.17 -25.36
N ALA A 260 12.03 18.47 -25.92
CA ALA A 260 13.15 17.53 -25.94
C ALA A 260 13.68 17.26 -24.51
N ALA A 261 13.80 18.30 -23.69
CA ALA A 261 14.15 18.16 -22.28
C ALA A 261 13.06 17.41 -21.53
N PHE A 262 11.79 17.76 -21.74
CA PHE A 262 10.65 17.13 -21.07
C PHE A 262 10.60 15.62 -21.31
N ASN A 263 10.67 15.18 -22.57
CA ASN A 263 10.62 13.77 -22.91
C ASN A 263 11.82 13.00 -22.34
N THR A 264 13.00 13.63 -22.33
CA THR A 264 14.22 13.04 -21.75
C THR A 264 14.11 12.91 -20.23
N ALA A 265 13.62 13.97 -19.57
CA ALA A 265 13.40 13.99 -18.13
C ALA A 265 12.33 12.97 -17.72
N GLN A 266 11.18 12.94 -18.40
CA GLN A 266 10.10 12.01 -18.12
C GLN A 266 10.57 10.55 -18.21
N ARG A 267 11.30 10.19 -19.28
CA ARG A 267 11.88 8.84 -19.41
C ARG A 267 12.86 8.55 -18.27
N SER A 268 13.79 9.46 -18.00
CA SER A 268 14.77 9.28 -16.93
C SER A 268 14.10 9.10 -15.56
N VAL A 269 13.13 9.96 -15.22
CA VAL A 269 12.38 9.90 -13.96
C VAL A 269 11.63 8.57 -13.82
N ARG A 270 10.94 8.12 -14.88
CA ARG A 270 10.23 6.83 -14.89
C ARG A 270 11.19 5.66 -14.66
N TRP A 271 12.36 5.66 -15.28
CA TRP A 271 13.34 4.60 -15.08
C TRP A 271 13.94 4.60 -13.67
N HIS A 272 14.21 5.77 -13.10
CA HIS A 272 14.63 5.87 -11.69
C HIS A 272 13.52 5.39 -10.74
N TYR A 273 12.27 5.76 -10.99
CA TYR A 273 11.13 5.29 -10.22
C TYR A 273 10.99 3.76 -10.29
N GLN A 274 10.97 3.19 -11.49
CA GLN A 274 10.94 1.73 -11.70
C GLN A 274 12.10 1.03 -10.98
N TRP A 275 13.31 1.60 -11.05
CA TRP A 275 14.47 1.06 -10.34
C TRP A 275 14.27 1.06 -8.83
N VAL A 276 13.82 2.17 -8.23
CA VAL A 276 13.55 2.26 -6.79
C VAL A 276 12.43 1.30 -6.40
N VAL A 277 11.39 1.15 -7.21
CA VAL A 277 10.31 0.18 -6.96
C VAL A 277 10.87 -1.24 -6.91
N LEU A 278 11.69 -1.66 -7.88
CA LEU A 278 12.19 -3.04 -7.93
C LEU A 278 13.32 -3.30 -6.92
N HIS A 279 14.37 -2.49 -6.97
CA HIS A 279 15.63 -2.77 -6.29
C HIS A 279 15.69 -2.29 -4.84
N ASP A 280 14.78 -1.40 -4.44
CA ASP A 280 14.66 -0.91 -3.08
C ASP A 280 13.35 -1.41 -2.44
N PHE A 281 12.18 -0.97 -2.94
CA PHE A 281 10.90 -1.31 -2.32
C PHE A 281 10.56 -2.81 -2.36
N VAL A 282 10.43 -3.42 -3.55
CA VAL A 282 10.05 -4.85 -3.68
C VAL A 282 11.05 -5.72 -2.93
N ARG A 283 12.36 -5.54 -3.19
CA ARG A 283 13.42 -6.29 -2.52
C ARG A 283 13.32 -6.23 -0.99
N ARG A 284 12.99 -5.05 -0.44
CA ARG A 284 12.81 -4.86 1.02
C ARG A 284 11.55 -5.54 1.54
N MET A 285 10.44 -5.46 0.80
CA MET A 285 9.14 -6.03 1.22
C MET A 285 9.07 -7.56 1.12
N VAL A 286 9.76 -8.18 0.16
CA VAL A 286 9.69 -9.63 -0.07
C VAL A 286 10.95 -10.38 0.37
N GLY A 287 12.04 -9.67 0.62
CA GLY A 287 13.34 -10.22 0.97
C GLY A 287 14.15 -10.75 -0.22
N ASP A 288 15.47 -10.86 -0.02
CA ASP A 288 16.43 -11.24 -1.07
C ASP A 288 16.14 -12.60 -1.70
N HIS A 289 15.72 -13.59 -0.90
CA HIS A 289 15.41 -14.93 -1.42
C HIS A 289 14.29 -14.90 -2.46
N THR A 290 13.13 -14.32 -2.11
CA THR A 290 11.98 -14.22 -3.02
C THR A 290 12.27 -13.28 -4.17
N PHE A 291 12.93 -12.15 -3.91
CA PHE A 291 13.31 -11.20 -4.95
C PHE A 291 14.20 -11.87 -6.00
N HIS A 292 15.28 -12.56 -5.60
CA HIS A 292 16.20 -13.21 -6.54
C HIS A 292 15.62 -14.46 -7.22
N ALA A 293 14.61 -15.11 -6.63
CA ALA A 293 13.86 -16.17 -7.30
C ALA A 293 13.07 -15.64 -8.51
N VAL A 294 12.58 -14.40 -8.44
CA VAL A 294 11.85 -13.74 -9.53
C VAL A 294 12.78 -12.93 -10.45
N TYR A 295 13.73 -12.18 -9.89
CA TYR A 295 14.62 -11.29 -10.64
C TYR A 295 16.03 -11.23 -10.04
N ASN A 296 17.01 -11.71 -10.80
CA ASN A 296 18.42 -11.80 -10.40
C ASN A 296 19.36 -11.00 -11.33
N GLY A 297 18.84 -9.98 -12.03
CA GLY A 297 19.58 -9.18 -13.00
C GLY A 297 19.52 -9.68 -14.45
N GLY A 298 18.88 -10.84 -14.70
CA GLY A 298 18.54 -11.30 -16.05
C GLY A 298 17.05 -11.13 -16.37
N LYS A 299 16.53 -11.87 -17.36
CA LYS A 299 15.09 -11.88 -17.64
C LYS A 299 14.30 -12.35 -16.40
N PRO A 300 13.29 -11.59 -15.92
CA PRO A 300 12.45 -12.02 -14.81
C PRO A 300 11.78 -13.38 -15.04
N LYS A 301 11.66 -14.17 -13.97
CA LYS A 301 11.06 -15.51 -13.93
C LYS A 301 9.68 -15.46 -13.27
N LEU A 302 8.67 -15.14 -14.07
CA LEU A 302 7.28 -15.15 -13.65
C LEU A 302 6.71 -16.57 -13.82
N HIS A 303 6.13 -17.16 -12.78
CA HIS A 303 5.50 -18.48 -12.82
C HIS A 303 3.98 -18.40 -12.80
N PHE A 304 3.43 -17.36 -12.18
CA PHE A 304 2.01 -17.21 -11.89
C PHE A 304 1.42 -15.97 -12.56
N TYR A 305 2.12 -14.83 -12.51
CA TYR A 305 1.69 -13.63 -13.23
C TYR A 305 2.10 -13.74 -14.69
N LYS A 306 1.11 -13.83 -15.58
CA LYS A 306 1.31 -14.02 -17.02
C LYS A 306 0.72 -12.84 -17.80
N PRO A 307 1.34 -11.66 -17.79
CA PRO A 307 0.81 -10.49 -18.49
C PRO A 307 0.65 -10.72 -19.99
N GLU A 308 1.43 -11.63 -20.59
CA GLU A 308 1.42 -11.95 -22.02
C GLU A 308 0.18 -12.72 -22.50
N VAL A 309 -0.59 -13.34 -21.59
CA VAL A 309 -1.83 -14.03 -21.96
C VAL A 309 -3.00 -13.08 -22.15
N ALA A 310 -2.83 -11.81 -21.75
CA ALA A 310 -3.81 -10.75 -21.91
C ALA A 310 -3.37 -9.79 -23.03
N ARG A 311 -4.35 -9.12 -23.65
CA ARG A 311 -4.08 -8.11 -24.70
C ARG A 311 -3.28 -6.90 -24.16
N TYR A 312 -3.44 -6.60 -22.88
CA TYR A 312 -2.73 -5.55 -22.17
C TYR A 312 -2.31 -6.08 -20.79
N PRO A 313 -1.24 -5.54 -20.16
CA PRO A 313 -0.93 -5.84 -18.77
C PRO A 313 -2.17 -5.58 -17.91
N PHE A 314 -2.50 -6.55 -17.06
CA PHE A 314 -3.66 -6.50 -16.18
C PHE A 314 -3.23 -6.49 -14.72
N MET A 315 -4.09 -5.96 -13.86
CA MET A 315 -3.91 -5.98 -12.41
C MET A 315 -4.61 -7.20 -11.81
N PRO A 316 -3.90 -8.16 -11.20
CA PRO A 316 -4.56 -9.32 -10.59
C PRO A 316 -5.35 -8.94 -9.33
N VAL A 317 -6.55 -9.49 -9.17
CA VAL A 317 -7.39 -9.26 -7.96
C VAL A 317 -6.70 -9.77 -6.69
N GLU A 318 -5.96 -10.88 -6.76
CA GLU A 318 -5.21 -11.44 -5.65
C GLU A 318 -4.08 -10.50 -5.20
N PHE A 319 -3.55 -9.70 -6.13
CA PHE A 319 -2.59 -8.64 -5.80
C PHE A 319 -3.30 -7.41 -5.23
N SER A 320 -4.27 -6.83 -5.94
CA SER A 320 -4.85 -5.52 -5.59
C SER A 320 -5.72 -5.52 -4.33
N VAL A 321 -6.34 -6.66 -4.00
CA VAL A 321 -7.33 -6.74 -2.92
C VAL A 321 -6.84 -7.59 -1.74
N ALA A 322 -5.77 -8.38 -1.92
CA ALA A 322 -5.16 -9.13 -0.83
C ALA A 322 -3.68 -8.84 -0.64
N ALA A 323 -2.81 -9.29 -1.56
CA ALA A 323 -1.38 -9.27 -1.30
C ALA A 323 -0.87 -7.87 -1.05
N TYR A 324 -1.16 -6.90 -1.92
CA TYR A 324 -0.67 -5.52 -1.82
C TYR A 324 -1.35 -4.68 -0.72
N ARG A 325 -2.33 -5.25 -0.01
CA ARG A 325 -2.96 -4.64 1.18
C ARG A 325 -2.15 -4.86 2.46
N PHE A 326 -0.98 -5.48 2.38
CA PHE A 326 -0.06 -5.63 3.52
C PHE A 326 0.34 -4.29 4.14
N GLY A 327 0.42 -3.23 3.34
CA GLY A 327 0.84 -1.89 3.77
C GLY A 327 -0.03 -1.30 4.88
N HIS A 328 -1.29 -1.72 4.99
CA HIS A 328 -2.20 -1.25 6.05
C HIS A 328 -1.74 -1.65 7.46
N SER A 329 -1.06 -2.79 7.61
CA SER A 329 -0.49 -3.24 8.89
C SER A 329 0.80 -2.48 9.24
N MET A 330 1.49 -1.91 8.24
CA MET A 330 2.71 -1.12 8.44
C MET A 330 2.46 0.32 8.90
N VAL A 331 1.20 0.75 8.95
CA VAL A 331 0.80 2.11 9.36
C VAL A 331 0.90 2.23 10.88
N ARG A 332 1.38 3.38 11.34
CA ARG A 332 1.49 3.77 12.75
C ARG A 332 0.31 4.65 13.13
N PRO A 333 -0.08 4.71 14.41
CA PRO A 333 -1.16 5.58 14.81
C PRO A 333 -0.82 7.05 14.59
N SER A 334 0.47 7.42 14.64
CA SER A 334 0.91 8.81 14.60
C SER A 334 2.35 8.98 14.06
N TYR A 335 2.65 10.16 13.49
CA TYR A 335 3.95 10.52 12.93
C TYR A 335 4.36 11.97 13.23
N SER A 336 5.67 12.22 13.27
CA SER A 336 6.22 13.58 13.16
C SER A 336 6.75 13.82 11.75
N LEU A 337 6.33 14.93 11.12
CA LEU A 337 6.78 15.29 9.77
C LEU A 337 8.16 15.93 9.74
N SER A 338 8.54 16.63 10.82
CA SER A 338 9.75 17.42 10.92
C SER A 338 10.12 17.64 12.40
N ALA A 339 11.19 18.39 12.61
CA ALA A 339 11.63 18.80 13.93
C ALA A 339 10.69 19.82 14.62
N GLU A 340 9.80 20.48 13.87
CA GLU A 340 8.88 21.51 14.42
C GLU A 340 7.46 20.95 14.65
N ILE A 341 7.13 19.84 13.99
CA ILE A 341 5.79 19.23 13.99
C ILE A 341 5.90 17.95 14.81
N PRO A 342 5.63 18.07 16.12
CA PRO A 342 4.29 18.36 16.64
C PRO A 342 4.24 19.47 17.73
N HIS A 343 5.26 20.31 17.78
CA HIS A 343 5.60 21.08 18.98
C HIS A 343 4.85 22.42 19.14
N GLN A 344 3.87 22.70 18.27
CA GLN A 344 3.37 24.06 18.12
C GLN A 344 2.36 24.53 19.18
N LYS A 345 1.80 23.67 20.05
CA LYS A 345 0.80 24.14 21.05
C LYS A 345 0.80 23.54 22.47
N THR A 346 1.47 22.42 22.76
CA THR A 346 1.24 21.71 24.06
C THR A 346 2.49 21.38 24.90
N ASN A 347 3.72 21.73 24.48
CA ASN A 347 4.97 21.26 25.12
C ASN A 347 5.09 19.72 25.22
N LEU A 348 4.27 18.97 24.47
CA LEU A 348 4.32 17.52 24.41
C LEU A 348 5.05 17.11 23.13
N LEU A 349 5.99 16.17 23.22
CA LEU A 349 6.71 15.57 22.09
C LEU A 349 5.82 14.55 21.34
N ASP A 350 4.51 14.80 21.31
CA ASP A 350 3.45 13.88 20.87
C ASP A 350 3.27 13.92 19.36
N ARG A 351 3.27 12.79 18.69
CA ARG A 351 3.11 12.75 17.22
C ARG A 351 1.69 13.12 16.75
N LEU A 352 1.56 13.46 15.46
CA LEU A 352 0.27 13.73 14.83
C LEU A 352 -0.41 12.43 14.40
N SER A 353 -1.67 12.23 14.76
CA SER A 353 -2.47 11.09 14.31
C SER A 353 -2.50 11.00 12.79
N ILE A 354 -2.35 9.81 12.20
CA ILE A 354 -2.45 9.62 10.75
C ILE A 354 -3.82 10.02 10.22
N PHE A 355 -4.88 9.56 10.90
CA PHE A 355 -6.26 9.89 10.58
C PHE A 355 -7.06 10.33 11.81
N LYS A 356 -8.07 11.15 11.58
CA LYS A 356 -9.14 11.49 12.52
C LYS A 356 -10.49 11.51 11.79
N PRO A 357 -11.53 10.87 12.34
CA PRO A 357 -12.86 10.82 11.73
C PRO A 357 -13.45 12.20 11.40
N LYS A 358 -13.29 13.15 12.34
CA LYS A 358 -13.75 14.53 12.22
C LYS A 358 -12.56 15.47 12.18
N PHE A 359 -12.43 16.22 11.09
CA PHE A 359 -11.40 17.23 10.90
C PHE A 359 -11.96 18.40 10.06
N SER A 360 -11.29 19.54 10.11
CA SER A 360 -11.54 20.70 9.24
C SER A 360 -10.31 21.03 8.41
N CYS A 361 -10.42 21.93 7.44
CA CYS A 361 -9.29 22.33 6.58
C CYS A 361 -8.10 22.87 7.40
N ASP A 362 -8.38 23.58 8.50
CA ASP A 362 -7.39 24.17 9.39
C ASP A 362 -6.95 23.23 10.54
N ASP A 363 -7.35 21.95 10.53
CA ASP A 363 -6.96 21.03 11.61
C ASP A 363 -5.44 20.80 11.57
N VAL A 364 -4.79 21.05 12.71
CA VAL A 364 -3.34 20.86 12.90
C VAL A 364 -3.04 19.68 13.83
N ARG A 365 -4.03 18.82 14.10
CA ARG A 365 -3.92 17.70 15.05
C ARG A 365 -3.95 16.33 14.37
N SER A 366 -3.95 16.28 13.03
CA SER A 366 -3.84 15.05 12.25
C SER A 366 -3.25 15.27 10.87
N LEU A 367 -2.86 14.17 10.23
CA LEU A 367 -2.28 14.11 8.89
C LEU A 367 -3.33 13.77 7.81
N ASN A 368 -4.62 13.98 8.11
CA ASN A 368 -5.70 13.88 7.13
C ASN A 368 -5.40 14.82 5.96
N GLY A 369 -5.48 14.28 4.74
CA GLY A 369 -5.29 15.07 3.52
C GLY A 369 -6.59 15.70 3.01
N PHE A 370 -6.70 15.83 1.70
CA PHE A 370 -7.76 16.52 0.96
C PHE A 370 -7.94 17.98 1.36
N ARG A 371 -6.84 18.60 1.80
CA ARG A 371 -6.76 19.98 2.27
C ARG A 371 -5.34 20.51 2.05
N PRO A 372 -5.15 21.85 1.98
CA PRO A 372 -3.84 22.48 2.03
C PRO A 372 -2.94 21.91 3.12
N LEU A 373 -1.67 21.69 2.78
CA LEU A 373 -0.65 21.51 3.81
C LEU A 373 -0.64 22.79 4.67
N PRO A 374 -0.71 22.67 6.01
CA PRO A 374 -0.51 23.82 6.88
C PRO A 374 0.86 24.46 6.70
N GLU A 375 1.01 25.69 7.18
CA GLU A 375 2.29 26.40 7.15
C GLU A 375 3.38 25.60 7.87
N ASP A 376 4.60 25.60 7.31
CA ASP A 376 5.77 24.88 7.83
C ASP A 376 5.63 23.33 7.88
N TRP A 377 4.63 22.73 7.21
CA TRP A 377 4.40 21.27 7.16
C TRP A 377 5.13 20.47 6.07
N GLY A 378 6.11 21.09 5.42
CA GLY A 378 7.04 20.40 4.53
C GLY A 378 7.79 19.29 5.28
N ILE A 379 7.73 18.07 4.75
CA ILE A 379 8.30 16.88 5.37
C ILE A 379 9.83 16.90 5.32
N ASP A 380 10.45 16.71 6.48
CA ASP A 380 11.87 16.38 6.57
C ASP A 380 12.02 14.86 6.42
N TRP A 381 12.36 14.42 5.22
CA TRP A 381 12.50 13.00 4.90
C TRP A 381 13.52 12.25 5.76
N SER A 382 14.42 12.92 6.49
CA SER A 382 15.29 12.26 7.48
C SER A 382 14.51 11.63 8.65
N PHE A 383 13.24 12.00 8.83
CA PHE A 383 12.32 11.39 9.79
C PHE A 383 11.66 10.11 9.26
N PHE A 384 11.77 9.80 7.97
CA PHE A 384 11.04 8.69 7.32
C PHE A 384 11.94 7.74 6.52
N LEU A 385 13.11 8.20 6.07
CA LEU A 385 14.02 7.44 5.21
C LEU A 385 15.44 7.43 5.80
N PRO A 386 16.15 6.29 5.68
CA PRO A 386 17.56 6.23 6.06
C PRO A 386 18.42 7.07 5.12
N ASP A 387 19.62 7.44 5.57
CA ASP A 387 20.66 8.05 4.73
C ASP A 387 20.27 9.37 4.03
N VAL A 388 19.16 9.99 4.42
CA VAL A 388 18.81 11.36 4.03
C VAL A 388 19.63 12.33 4.88
N LYS A 389 20.28 13.30 4.23
CA LYS A 389 21.09 14.32 4.91
C LYS A 389 20.22 15.10 5.90
N SER A 390 20.54 14.97 7.19
CA SER A 390 19.87 15.65 8.30
C SER A 390 20.45 17.05 8.50
N GLU A 391 19.60 18.08 8.54
CA GLU A 391 20.01 19.49 8.73
C GLU A 391 19.34 20.13 9.96
N LEU A 392 19.08 19.29 10.96
CA LEU A 392 18.56 19.69 12.25
C LEU A 392 19.42 20.79 12.89
N PRO A 393 18.79 21.75 13.57
CA PRO A 393 19.51 22.74 14.36
C PRO A 393 20.10 22.11 15.63
N ALA A 394 20.88 22.90 16.39
CA ALA A 394 21.38 22.49 17.69
C ALA A 394 20.21 22.17 18.65
N PRO A 395 20.33 21.13 19.50
CA PRO A 395 19.27 20.76 20.42
C PRO A 395 19.04 21.86 21.47
N THR A 396 17.79 22.08 21.84
CA THR A 396 17.41 22.95 22.98
C THR A 396 16.76 22.12 24.09
N LYS A 397 16.45 22.76 25.23
CA LYS A 397 15.75 22.08 26.34
C LYS A 397 14.32 21.70 25.94
N GLU A 398 13.67 22.57 25.18
CA GLU A 398 12.30 22.40 24.68
C GLU A 398 12.25 21.43 23.50
N LEU A 399 13.32 21.37 22.71
CA LEU A 399 13.43 20.58 21.49
C LEU A 399 14.75 19.80 21.47
N PRO A 400 14.82 18.65 22.18
CA PRO A 400 16.03 17.84 22.27
C PRO A 400 16.18 16.96 21.01
N PHE A 401 16.45 17.59 19.87
CA PHE A 401 16.49 16.92 18.56
C PHE A 401 17.49 15.77 18.47
N ASP A 402 18.53 15.81 19.30
CA ASP A 402 19.53 14.76 19.47
C ASP A 402 18.95 13.46 20.07
N LYS A 403 17.80 13.55 20.74
CA LYS A 403 17.09 12.40 21.34
C LYS A 403 16.01 11.81 20.45
N PHE A 404 15.67 12.45 19.33
CA PHE A 404 14.58 11.98 18.48
C PHE A 404 14.95 10.66 17.80
N VAL A 405 14.05 9.67 17.88
CA VAL A 405 14.19 8.40 17.20
C VAL A 405 13.90 8.60 15.72
N ARG A 406 14.96 8.67 14.91
CA ARG A 406 14.90 8.88 13.46
C ARG A 406 15.82 7.90 12.71
N PRO A 407 15.45 7.46 11.50
CA PRO A 407 14.11 7.62 10.91
C PRO A 407 13.06 6.80 11.68
N GLN A 408 11.82 7.29 11.70
CA GLN A 408 10.68 6.57 12.26
C GLN A 408 10.53 5.22 11.54
N PRO A 409 10.46 4.10 12.27
CA PRO A 409 10.28 2.78 11.67
C PRO A 409 8.85 2.61 11.14
N ALA A 410 8.59 1.54 10.41
CA ALA A 410 7.24 1.07 10.09
C ALA A 410 6.77 0.07 11.17
N TYR A 411 5.46 -0.14 11.29
CA TYR A 411 4.95 -1.29 12.04
C TYR A 411 5.19 -2.59 11.25
N ARG A 412 5.22 -3.71 11.98
CA ARG A 412 5.38 -5.04 11.38
C ARG A 412 4.21 -5.37 10.47
N ILE A 413 4.45 -6.26 9.51
CA ILE A 413 3.40 -6.85 8.69
C ILE A 413 2.83 -8.04 9.45
N ASP A 414 1.70 -7.84 10.12
CA ASP A 414 0.97 -8.85 10.87
C ASP A 414 -0.55 -8.63 10.82
N THR A 415 -1.33 -9.40 11.58
CA THR A 415 -2.79 -9.31 11.53
C THR A 415 -3.38 -8.08 12.22
N MET A 416 -2.55 -7.24 12.84
CA MET A 416 -3.00 -6.08 13.59
C MET A 416 -2.84 -4.78 12.78
N LEU A 417 -3.86 -3.93 12.91
CA LEU A 417 -3.93 -2.58 12.36
C LEU A 417 -4.18 -1.61 13.50
N VAL A 418 -3.66 -0.40 13.35
CA VAL A 418 -3.78 0.66 14.36
C VAL A 418 -5.20 1.20 14.44
N ASP A 419 -5.59 1.67 15.62
CA ASP A 419 -6.94 2.17 15.90
C ASP A 419 -7.42 3.28 14.94
N PRO A 420 -6.57 4.23 14.44
CA PRO A 420 -7.01 5.18 13.42
C PRO A 420 -7.53 4.58 12.10
N LEU A 421 -7.31 3.28 11.86
CA LEU A 421 -7.85 2.55 10.70
C LEU A 421 -9.16 1.81 11.02
N SER A 422 -9.62 1.84 12.27
CA SER A 422 -10.89 1.26 12.71
C SER A 422 -12.09 2.15 12.36
N ASP A 423 -11.86 3.47 12.26
CA ASP A 423 -12.86 4.47 11.89
C ASP A 423 -12.23 5.55 10.98
N LEU A 424 -12.31 5.34 9.67
CA LEU A 424 -11.74 6.26 8.69
C LEU A 424 -12.52 7.60 8.61
N PRO A 425 -11.85 8.70 8.20
CA PRO A 425 -12.49 9.99 7.98
C PRO A 425 -13.70 9.89 7.05
N ASP A 426 -14.82 10.43 7.51
CA ASP A 426 -16.05 10.42 6.73
C ASP A 426 -16.05 11.56 5.71
N LEU A 427 -15.41 11.31 4.56
CA LEU A 427 -15.35 12.25 3.45
C LEU A 427 -16.63 12.22 2.58
N ARG A 428 -17.61 11.37 2.89
CA ARG A 428 -18.76 11.06 2.01
C ARG A 428 -20.11 10.97 2.74
N ASN A 429 -20.16 11.30 4.02
CA ASN A 429 -21.35 11.16 4.87
C ASN A 429 -21.82 9.68 5.02
N GLU A 430 -20.87 8.74 5.10
CA GLU A 430 -21.10 7.30 5.32
C GLU A 430 -21.61 7.05 6.75
N LYS A 431 -22.86 6.58 6.85
CA LYS A 431 -23.57 6.41 8.13
C LYS A 431 -23.35 5.06 8.78
N ARG A 432 -22.78 4.07 8.07
CA ARG A 432 -22.53 2.71 8.59
C ARG A 432 -21.11 2.57 9.17
N PRO A 433 -20.96 2.33 10.48
CA PRO A 433 -19.63 2.19 11.10
C PRO A 433 -18.79 1.06 10.53
N ASP A 434 -19.40 -0.07 10.14
CA ASP A 434 -18.70 -1.21 9.54
C ASP A 434 -18.16 -0.92 8.14
N ARG A 435 -18.66 0.13 7.49
CA ARG A 435 -18.16 0.65 6.20
C ARG A 435 -17.12 1.76 6.37
N ARG A 436 -16.72 2.06 7.61
CA ARG A 436 -15.62 2.98 7.94
C ARG A 436 -14.41 2.24 8.52
N SER A 437 -14.56 0.97 8.87
CA SER A 437 -13.47 0.09 9.30
C SER A 437 -12.70 -0.45 8.11
N LEU A 438 -11.43 -0.07 8.00
CA LEU A 438 -10.55 -0.52 6.92
C LEU A 438 -10.44 -2.05 6.81
N PRO A 439 -10.25 -2.84 7.90
CA PRO A 439 -10.18 -4.29 7.78
C PRO A 439 -11.50 -4.91 7.30
N GLY A 440 -12.64 -4.35 7.74
CA GLY A 440 -13.97 -4.75 7.27
C GLY A 440 -14.11 -4.54 5.77
N LEU A 441 -13.80 -3.32 5.29
CA LEU A 441 -13.83 -2.98 3.86
C LEU A 441 -12.94 -3.89 3.01
N ASN A 442 -11.72 -4.20 3.47
CA ASN A 442 -10.80 -5.08 2.75
C ASN A 442 -11.32 -6.52 2.65
N LEU A 443 -11.77 -7.10 3.76
CA LEU A 443 -12.29 -8.47 3.78
C LEU A 443 -13.58 -8.59 2.94
N GLN A 444 -14.46 -7.60 3.03
CA GLN A 444 -15.68 -7.53 2.23
C GLN A 444 -15.38 -7.41 0.73
N ARG A 445 -14.38 -6.61 0.33
CA ARG A 445 -13.91 -6.57 -1.07
C ARG A 445 -13.36 -7.91 -1.54
N GLY A 446 -12.68 -8.64 -0.65
CA GLY A 446 -12.15 -9.97 -0.95
C GLY A 446 -13.24 -10.97 -1.32
N ILE A 447 -14.35 -11.01 -0.58
CA ILE A 447 -15.50 -11.88 -0.92
C ILE A 447 -16.25 -11.37 -2.16
N ALA A 448 -16.41 -10.05 -2.32
CA ALA A 448 -17.13 -9.45 -3.44
C ALA A 448 -16.43 -9.75 -4.78
N LEU A 449 -15.10 -9.68 -4.79
CA LEU A 449 -14.27 -10.03 -5.94
C LEU A 449 -13.93 -11.53 -6.00
N GLY A 450 -14.49 -12.34 -5.11
CA GLY A 450 -14.39 -13.79 -5.12
C GLY A 450 -12.97 -14.32 -5.01
N LEU A 451 -12.15 -13.79 -4.09
CA LEU A 451 -10.79 -14.29 -3.87
C LEU A 451 -10.80 -15.78 -3.43
N PRO A 452 -9.82 -16.58 -3.86
CA PRO A 452 -9.58 -17.91 -3.29
C PRO A 452 -9.09 -17.81 -1.84
N SER A 453 -9.08 -18.93 -1.11
CA SER A 453 -8.50 -18.97 0.23
C SER A 453 -6.97 -18.92 0.18
N GLY A 454 -6.36 -18.47 1.26
CA GLY A 454 -4.89 -18.45 1.40
C GLY A 454 -4.26 -19.83 1.23
N GLN A 455 -4.85 -20.85 1.86
CA GLN A 455 -4.37 -22.23 1.73
C GLN A 455 -4.50 -22.77 0.30
N ALA A 456 -5.57 -22.42 -0.44
CA ALA A 456 -5.72 -22.81 -1.84
C ALA A 456 -4.62 -22.19 -2.73
N VAL A 457 -4.33 -20.91 -2.53
CA VAL A 457 -3.24 -20.23 -3.25
C VAL A 457 -1.88 -20.84 -2.90
N ALA A 458 -1.61 -21.09 -1.61
CA ALA A 458 -0.36 -21.72 -1.16
C ALA A 458 -0.14 -23.07 -1.84
N ARG A 459 -1.14 -23.96 -1.79
CA ARG A 459 -1.09 -25.28 -2.47
C ARG A 459 -0.85 -25.13 -3.96
N ARG A 460 -1.49 -24.16 -4.61
CA ARG A 460 -1.32 -23.90 -6.05
C ARG A 460 0.09 -23.41 -6.40
N MET A 461 0.74 -22.71 -5.49
CA MET A 461 2.14 -22.31 -5.62
C MET A 461 3.13 -23.43 -5.28
N GLY A 462 2.66 -24.59 -4.79
CA GLY A 462 3.53 -25.65 -4.27
C GLY A 462 4.15 -25.30 -2.90
N ILE A 463 3.55 -24.36 -2.18
CA ILE A 463 3.95 -23.93 -0.84
C ILE A 463 3.10 -24.68 0.18
N THR A 464 3.72 -25.16 1.26
CA THR A 464 2.99 -25.76 2.39
C THR A 464 2.05 -24.72 2.99
N PRO A 465 0.72 -24.94 3.00
CA PRO A 465 -0.22 -23.98 3.55
C PRO A 465 -0.07 -23.87 5.07
N LEU A 466 -0.33 -22.68 5.62
CA LEU A 466 -0.49 -22.52 7.06
C LEU A 466 -1.66 -23.36 7.56
N THR A 467 -1.45 -24.02 8.69
CA THR A 467 -2.49 -24.79 9.39
C THR A 467 -3.44 -23.86 10.14
N ASP A 468 -4.64 -24.34 10.47
CA ASP A 468 -5.57 -23.57 11.29
C ASP A 468 -5.02 -23.28 12.68
N GLN A 469 -4.16 -24.16 13.21
CA GLN A 469 -3.41 -23.93 14.43
C GLN A 469 -2.57 -22.65 14.31
N GLN A 470 -1.79 -22.52 13.23
CA GLN A 470 -0.96 -21.35 12.98
C GLN A 470 -1.77 -20.08 12.67
N LEU A 471 -2.88 -20.22 11.96
CA LEU A 471 -3.71 -19.08 11.55
C LEU A 471 -4.48 -18.48 12.72
N TRP A 472 -5.10 -19.32 13.55
CA TRP A 472 -6.13 -18.89 14.49
C TRP A 472 -5.77 -19.11 15.96
N LEU A 473 -5.07 -20.20 16.26
CA LEU A 473 -4.90 -20.66 17.64
C LEU A 473 -3.57 -20.21 18.24
N ASP A 474 -2.50 -20.18 17.46
CA ASP A 474 -1.17 -19.73 17.88
C ASP A 474 -1.16 -18.23 18.14
N ALA A 475 -0.55 -17.79 19.25
CA ALA A 475 -0.49 -16.38 19.63
C ALA A 475 0.23 -15.50 18.58
N GLY A 476 1.33 -15.99 17.99
CA GLY A 476 2.16 -15.21 17.08
C GLY A 476 2.85 -14.03 17.77
N ASN A 477 2.73 -12.85 17.16
CA ASN A 477 3.21 -11.58 17.68
C ASN A 477 2.30 -11.01 18.79
N LEU A 478 1.07 -11.51 18.95
CA LEU A 478 0.15 -11.00 19.97
C LEU A 478 0.68 -11.30 21.38
N THR A 479 0.78 -10.25 22.19
CA THR A 479 1.15 -10.33 23.62
C THR A 479 -0.05 -10.16 24.54
N ASP A 480 -1.15 -9.59 24.04
CA ASP A 480 -2.41 -9.43 24.77
C ASP A 480 -3.22 -10.73 24.74
N ALA A 481 -3.47 -11.28 25.92
CA ALA A 481 -4.24 -12.51 26.10
C ALA A 481 -5.70 -12.37 25.63
N ASP A 482 -6.30 -11.17 25.74
CA ASP A 482 -7.67 -10.93 25.30
C ASP A 482 -7.74 -10.90 23.76
N ALA A 483 -6.75 -10.30 23.09
CA ALA A 483 -6.64 -10.33 21.64
C ALA A 483 -6.42 -11.76 21.10
N VAL A 484 -5.56 -12.55 21.76
CA VAL A 484 -5.36 -13.97 21.42
C VAL A 484 -6.67 -14.74 21.56
N LYS A 485 -7.36 -14.57 22.70
CA LYS A 485 -8.65 -15.23 22.96
C LYS A 485 -9.72 -14.80 21.95
N ALA A 486 -9.81 -13.52 21.60
CA ALA A 486 -10.78 -13.03 20.63
C ALA A 486 -10.60 -13.70 19.26
N ARG A 487 -9.36 -13.84 18.76
CA ARG A 487 -9.08 -14.58 17.52
C ARG A 487 -9.48 -16.06 17.61
N GLN A 488 -9.16 -16.71 18.74
CA GLN A 488 -9.52 -18.11 18.99
C GLN A 488 -11.03 -18.31 19.04
N ASP A 489 -11.77 -17.38 19.66
CA ASP A 489 -13.23 -17.41 19.76
C ASP A 489 -13.89 -17.25 18.39
N VAL A 490 -13.34 -16.40 17.50
CA VAL A 490 -13.80 -16.28 16.10
C VAL A 490 -13.67 -17.61 15.37
N PHE A 491 -12.51 -18.26 15.45
CA PHE A 491 -12.33 -19.56 14.81
C PHE A 491 -13.21 -20.64 15.42
N THR A 492 -13.36 -20.67 16.75
CA THR A 492 -14.24 -21.62 17.43
C THR A 492 -15.70 -21.46 16.99
N THR A 493 -16.15 -20.21 16.81
CA THR A 493 -17.52 -19.88 16.38
C THR A 493 -17.76 -20.24 14.92
N TYR A 494 -16.79 -19.99 14.04
CA TYR A 494 -16.91 -20.15 12.59
C TYR A 494 -16.02 -21.26 12.02
N ALA A 495 -15.76 -22.32 12.82
CA ALA A 495 -14.82 -23.38 12.45
C ALA A 495 -15.18 -24.05 11.13
N ALA A 496 -16.47 -24.31 10.88
CA ALA A 496 -16.94 -24.93 9.64
C ALA A 496 -16.67 -24.06 8.39
N GLN A 497 -16.66 -22.73 8.56
CA GLN A 497 -16.45 -21.77 7.48
C GLN A 497 -14.97 -21.47 7.25
N LEU A 498 -14.14 -21.56 8.30
CA LEU A 498 -12.74 -21.13 8.28
C LEU A 498 -11.72 -22.27 8.19
N HIS A 499 -12.12 -23.51 8.48
CA HIS A 499 -11.24 -24.68 8.40
C HIS A 499 -10.62 -24.83 7.01
N GLU A 500 -9.28 -24.75 6.94
CA GLU A 500 -8.50 -24.76 5.69
C GLU A 500 -8.93 -23.73 4.63
N ASN A 501 -9.63 -22.66 5.05
CA ASN A 501 -10.32 -21.75 4.16
C ASN A 501 -10.15 -20.28 4.58
N ALA A 502 -8.98 -19.89 5.06
CA ALA A 502 -8.78 -18.52 5.55
C ALA A 502 -8.85 -17.49 4.40
N PRO A 503 -9.43 -16.28 4.64
CA PRO A 503 -9.41 -15.19 3.67
C PRO A 503 -7.97 -14.86 3.24
N LEU A 504 -7.74 -14.70 1.94
CA LEU A 504 -6.39 -14.54 1.38
C LEU A 504 -5.59 -13.38 2.00
N TRP A 505 -6.22 -12.22 2.23
CA TRP A 505 -5.54 -11.08 2.86
C TRP A 505 -5.08 -11.41 4.28
N TYR A 506 -5.98 -11.99 5.09
CA TYR A 506 -5.67 -12.42 6.45
C TYR A 506 -4.53 -13.44 6.46
N TYR A 507 -4.59 -14.44 5.57
CA TYR A 507 -3.54 -15.44 5.41
C TYR A 507 -2.18 -14.80 5.12
N ILE A 508 -2.11 -13.82 4.22
CA ILE A 508 -0.85 -13.15 3.83
C ILE A 508 -0.25 -12.38 5.00
N LEU A 509 -1.07 -11.66 5.76
CA LEU A 509 -0.62 -10.97 6.97
C LEU A 509 -0.09 -11.96 8.01
N ARG A 510 -0.83 -13.06 8.21
CA ARG A 510 -0.47 -14.08 9.18
C ARG A 510 0.77 -14.88 8.77
N GLU A 511 0.96 -15.09 7.47
CA GLU A 511 2.16 -15.67 6.88
C GLU A 511 3.38 -14.78 7.11
N ALA A 512 3.26 -13.47 6.89
CA ALA A 512 4.33 -12.51 7.17
C ALA A 512 4.70 -12.52 8.66
N GLU A 513 3.70 -12.52 9.55
CA GLU A 513 3.87 -12.55 11.00
C GLU A 513 4.68 -13.76 11.49
N LEU A 514 4.49 -14.93 10.85
CA LEU A 514 5.18 -16.17 11.19
C LEU A 514 6.51 -16.36 10.44
N THR A 515 6.81 -15.50 9.46
CA THR A 515 8.00 -15.63 8.62
C THR A 515 9.22 -15.05 9.33
N GLU A 516 10.28 -15.87 9.42
CA GLU A 516 11.62 -15.50 9.90
C GLU A 516 11.62 -14.65 11.17
N PRO A 517 11.05 -15.16 12.27
CA PRO A 517 11.00 -14.42 13.51
C PRO A 517 12.42 -14.14 14.01
N VAL A 518 12.64 -12.91 14.46
CA VAL A 518 13.90 -12.46 15.05
C VAL A 518 13.68 -12.14 16.52
N GLU A 519 14.58 -12.62 17.37
CA GLU A 519 14.60 -12.26 18.79
C GLU A 519 14.64 -10.73 18.94
N THR A 520 13.56 -10.19 19.49
CA THR A 520 13.38 -8.75 19.70
C THR A 520 13.38 -8.53 21.20
N LYS A 521 14.30 -7.67 21.68
CA LYS A 521 14.42 -7.31 23.09
C LYS A 521 13.56 -6.09 23.41
N PHE A 522 12.97 -6.08 24.61
CA PHE A 522 12.15 -5.02 25.16
C PHE A 522 12.67 -4.63 26.54
N GLY A 523 12.53 -3.35 26.90
CA GLY A 523 12.55 -2.94 28.31
C GLY A 523 11.11 -2.71 28.77
N ASP A 524 10.69 -3.29 29.89
CA ASP A 524 9.45 -2.86 30.53
C ASP A 524 9.65 -1.55 31.32
N ASP A 525 8.55 -0.96 31.81
CA ASP A 525 8.58 0.29 32.59
C ASP A 525 9.45 0.18 33.86
N ASP A 526 9.69 -1.06 34.34
CA ASP A 526 10.55 -1.40 35.47
C ASP A 526 12.01 -1.72 35.06
N LYS A 527 12.37 -1.51 33.78
CA LYS A 527 13.69 -1.79 33.18
C LYS A 527 14.09 -3.28 33.17
N ASN A 528 13.15 -4.20 33.28
CA ASN A 528 13.44 -5.62 33.04
C ASN A 528 13.52 -5.87 31.54
N GLU A 529 14.57 -6.58 31.11
CA GLU A 529 14.67 -7.03 29.72
C GLU A 529 13.74 -8.24 29.48
N ARG A 530 12.82 -8.11 28.53
CA ARG A 530 12.06 -9.24 27.97
C ARG A 530 12.52 -9.48 26.54
N SER A 531 12.51 -10.73 26.05
CA SER A 531 12.78 -11.05 24.64
C SER A 531 11.66 -11.89 24.08
N GLN A 532 11.24 -11.63 22.84
CA GLN A 532 10.27 -12.42 22.11
C GLN A 532 10.70 -12.55 20.65
N PRO A 533 10.59 -13.75 20.05
CA PRO A 533 10.77 -13.91 18.61
C PRO A 533 9.56 -13.32 17.88
N LEU A 534 9.80 -12.27 17.08
CA LEU A 534 8.76 -11.57 16.32
C LEU A 534 9.07 -11.59 14.81
N GLY A 535 8.11 -12.02 13.99
CA GLY A 535 8.17 -11.97 12.53
C GLY A 535 7.53 -10.70 11.97
N GLY A 536 7.09 -10.72 10.71
CA GLY A 536 6.46 -9.57 10.05
C GLY A 536 7.45 -8.51 9.55
N ALA A 537 8.73 -8.88 9.41
CA ALA A 537 9.73 -7.98 8.83
C ALA A 537 9.64 -7.88 7.28
N ARG A 538 8.93 -8.80 6.68
CA ARG A 538 8.71 -8.88 5.23
C ARG A 538 7.51 -9.80 5.00
N LEU A 539 6.98 -9.76 3.79
CA LEU A 539 5.98 -10.71 3.35
C LEU A 539 6.52 -12.15 3.39
N GLY A 540 5.61 -13.08 3.67
CA GLY A 540 5.87 -14.50 3.57
C GLY A 540 5.93 -15.00 2.12
N ALA A 541 5.99 -16.32 1.95
CA ALA A 541 6.23 -16.95 0.65
C ALA A 541 5.12 -16.68 -0.36
N VAL A 542 3.84 -16.82 0.03
CA VAL A 542 2.69 -16.57 -0.85
C VAL A 542 2.56 -15.08 -1.15
N GLY A 543 2.47 -14.25 -0.11
CA GLY A 543 2.29 -12.80 -0.26
C GLY A 543 3.44 -12.17 -1.04
N GLY A 544 4.67 -12.51 -0.67
CA GLY A 544 5.88 -11.99 -1.30
C GLY A 544 6.00 -12.43 -2.75
N ARG A 545 5.59 -13.65 -3.09
CA ARG A 545 5.60 -14.13 -4.48
C ARG A 545 4.60 -13.38 -5.35
N ILE A 546 3.38 -13.14 -4.86
CA ILE A 546 2.37 -12.35 -5.58
C ILE A 546 2.90 -10.93 -5.84
N VAL A 547 3.39 -10.26 -4.78
CA VAL A 547 3.87 -8.87 -4.90
C VAL A 547 5.07 -8.75 -5.84
N ALA A 548 6.06 -9.64 -5.71
CA ALA A 548 7.25 -9.62 -6.54
C ALA A 548 6.92 -9.87 -8.02
N GLU A 549 6.15 -10.91 -8.33
CA GLU A 549 5.84 -11.25 -9.73
C GLU A 549 5.00 -10.18 -10.41
N VAL A 550 4.02 -9.59 -9.72
CA VAL A 550 3.19 -8.54 -10.31
C VAL A 550 4.02 -7.29 -10.55
N LEU A 551 4.68 -6.71 -9.54
CA LEU A 551 5.41 -5.45 -9.74
C LEU A 551 6.55 -5.59 -10.75
N ILE A 552 7.34 -6.66 -10.68
CA ILE A 552 8.40 -6.92 -11.67
C ILE A 552 7.79 -7.19 -13.05
N GLY A 553 6.69 -7.94 -13.10
CA GLY A 553 6.00 -8.25 -14.34
C GLY A 553 5.38 -7.03 -15.02
N LEU A 554 4.87 -6.06 -14.28
CA LEU A 554 4.37 -4.79 -14.84
C LEU A 554 5.50 -4.00 -15.51
N VAL A 555 6.69 -3.95 -14.88
CA VAL A 555 7.87 -3.34 -15.52
C VAL A 555 8.27 -4.12 -16.78
N LEU A 556 8.30 -5.46 -16.71
CA LEU A 556 8.63 -6.30 -17.87
C LEU A 556 7.63 -6.14 -19.03
N ALA A 557 6.36 -5.96 -18.73
CA ALA A 557 5.30 -5.86 -19.74
C ALA A 557 5.15 -4.45 -20.33
N ASP A 558 5.74 -3.43 -19.70
CA ASP A 558 5.81 -2.08 -20.26
C ASP A 558 6.95 -1.96 -21.28
N SER A 559 6.56 -1.78 -22.55
CA SER A 559 7.52 -1.56 -23.65
C SER A 559 8.44 -0.36 -23.44
N GLN A 560 8.08 0.62 -22.60
CA GLN A 560 8.89 1.81 -22.33
C GLN A 560 9.77 1.69 -21.07
N SER A 561 9.69 0.56 -20.36
CA SER A 561 10.47 0.36 -19.14
C SER A 561 11.96 0.22 -19.40
N TYR A 562 12.76 0.49 -18.37
CA TYR A 562 14.22 0.31 -18.49
C TYR A 562 14.57 -1.17 -18.76
N LEU A 563 13.82 -2.13 -18.23
CA LEU A 563 14.06 -3.56 -18.47
C LEU A 563 13.89 -3.98 -19.93
N ILE A 564 13.11 -3.24 -20.71
CA ILE A 564 12.90 -3.51 -22.15
C ILE A 564 13.76 -2.61 -23.02
N GLN A 565 13.82 -1.32 -22.70
CA GLN A 565 14.50 -0.33 -23.54
C GLN A 565 16.03 -0.37 -23.37
N PHE A 566 16.51 -0.58 -22.14
CA PHE A 566 17.94 -0.65 -21.84
C PHE A 566 18.17 -1.49 -20.57
N PRO A 567 18.18 -2.84 -20.66
CA PRO A 567 18.20 -3.73 -19.50
C PRO A 567 19.39 -3.52 -18.53
N ASP A 568 20.53 -3.07 -19.06
CA ASP A 568 21.74 -2.76 -18.29
C ASP A 568 21.77 -1.32 -17.76
N TRP A 569 20.71 -0.54 -18.00
CA TRP A 569 20.59 0.83 -17.51
C TRP A 569 20.71 0.87 -16.00
N ARG A 570 21.37 1.91 -15.49
CA ARG A 570 21.49 2.21 -14.06
C ARG A 570 21.11 3.67 -13.79
N PRO A 571 20.65 3.99 -12.57
CA PRO A 571 20.38 5.35 -12.13
C PRO A 571 21.54 6.29 -12.45
N THR A 572 21.22 7.47 -12.97
CA THR A 572 22.20 8.42 -13.51
C THR A 572 22.45 9.61 -12.59
N VAL A 573 21.65 9.76 -11.53
CA VAL A 573 21.75 10.87 -10.57
C VAL A 573 22.67 10.56 -9.38
N LYS A 574 23.29 9.37 -9.39
CA LYS A 574 24.29 8.89 -8.43
C LYS A 574 25.39 8.16 -9.20
N ASP A 575 26.63 8.19 -8.73
CA ASP A 575 27.71 7.42 -9.34
C ASP A 575 27.50 5.92 -9.10
N MET A 576 27.16 5.20 -10.16
CA MET A 576 26.89 3.76 -10.17
C MET A 576 28.08 2.94 -10.71
N SER A 577 29.29 3.52 -10.75
CA SER A 577 30.50 2.86 -11.25
C SER A 577 30.92 1.63 -10.42
N ASP A 578 30.72 1.67 -9.10
CA ASP A 578 30.84 0.48 -8.25
C ASP A 578 29.56 -0.38 -8.39
N PRO A 579 29.65 -1.65 -8.84
CA PRO A 579 28.50 -2.54 -8.93
C PRO A 579 27.76 -2.78 -7.60
N LYS A 580 28.39 -2.51 -6.46
CA LYS A 580 27.80 -2.62 -5.12
C LYS A 580 27.01 -1.37 -4.71
N THR A 581 27.18 -0.25 -5.41
CA THR A 581 26.42 0.96 -5.11
C THR A 581 24.93 0.68 -5.29
N LYS A 582 24.17 1.03 -4.26
CA LYS A 582 22.70 1.00 -4.30
C LYS A 582 22.17 2.38 -4.63
N PHE A 583 21.02 2.38 -5.30
CA PHE A 583 20.20 3.56 -5.49
C PHE A 583 18.84 3.29 -4.84
N GLU A 584 18.55 4.04 -3.79
CA GLU A 584 17.38 3.88 -2.92
C GLU A 584 16.52 5.16 -2.95
N LEU A 585 15.32 5.13 -2.39
CA LEU A 585 14.41 6.28 -2.35
C LEU A 585 15.05 7.51 -1.68
N SER A 586 15.94 7.30 -0.71
CA SER A 586 16.72 8.35 -0.05
C SER A 586 17.65 9.09 -1.02
N ASP A 587 18.17 8.42 -2.05
CA ASP A 587 19.01 9.04 -3.07
C ASP A 587 18.22 9.99 -3.98
N VAL A 588 16.93 9.67 -4.25
CA VAL A 588 16.01 10.59 -4.95
C VAL A 588 15.85 11.86 -4.12
N VAL A 589 15.59 11.74 -2.81
CA VAL A 589 15.47 12.88 -1.90
C VAL A 589 16.75 13.71 -1.87
N ASN A 590 17.90 13.06 -1.65
CA ASN A 590 19.20 13.74 -1.55
C ASN A 590 19.55 14.48 -2.85
N TYR A 591 19.25 13.92 -4.02
CA TYR A 591 19.48 14.59 -5.30
C TYR A 591 18.57 15.81 -5.47
N VAL A 592 17.30 15.71 -5.09
CA VAL A 592 16.34 16.82 -5.18
C VAL A 592 16.69 17.97 -4.23
N ASP A 593 17.25 17.67 -3.06
CA ASP A 593 17.63 18.66 -2.06
C ASP A 593 19.06 19.24 -2.26
N SER A 594 19.86 18.67 -3.17
CA SER A 594 21.18 19.18 -3.56
C SER A 594 21.12 20.40 -4.48
#